data_AF-A0A957FRZ1-F1
#
_entry.id   AF-A0A957FRZ1-F1
#
_cell.length_a   1.000
_cell.length_b   1.000
_cell.length_c   1.000
_cell.angle_alpha   90.00
_cell.angle_beta   90.00
_cell.angle_gamma   90.00
#
_symmetry.space_group_name_H-M   'P 1'
#
loop_
_entity.id
_entity.type
_entity.pdbx_description
1 polymer ?
#
loop_
_entity_poly.entity_id
_entity_poly.type
_entity_poly.pdbx_seq_one_letter_code
_entity_poly.pdbx_strand_id
1 'polypeptide(L)' 'MQTKRLGRTELQVSLLGAGLSEIGNQLTKADIEQASQVLNAALDGGINFLDTAACYGI' A
#
# COMPACT_ATOMS: atom_id res chain seq x y z
N MET A 1 8.82 -4.85 -11.74
CA MET A 1 7.48 -5.34 -11.33
C MET A 1 6.63 -5.62 -12.56
N GLN A 2 5.83 -6.70 -12.57
CA GLN A 2 4.83 -6.94 -13.63
C GLN A 2 3.52 -6.22 -13.30
N THR A 3 2.85 -5.67 -14.31
CA THR A 3 1.58 -4.95 -14.15
C THR A 3 0.48 -5.51 -15.06
N LYS A 4 -0.78 -5.28 -14.70
CA LYS A 4 -1.96 -5.66 -15.49
C LYS A 4 -3.06 -4.61 -15.36
N ARG A 5 -3.91 -4.53 -16.39
CA ARG A 5 -5.09 -3.66 -16.39
C ARG A 5 -6.07 -4.08 -15.30
N LEU A 6 -6.52 -3.14 -14.48
CA LEU A 6 -7.54 -3.39 -13.46
C LEU A 6 -8.93 -3.38 -14.09
N GLY A 7 -9.43 -4.56 -14.46
CA GLY A 7 -10.77 -4.74 -15.02
C GLY A 7 -10.99 -3.93 -16.31
N ARG A 8 -12.04 -3.09 -16.30
CA ARG A 8 -12.40 -2.20 -17.42
C ARG A 8 -11.89 -0.75 -17.23
N THR A 9 -11.03 -0.52 -16.24
CA THR A 9 -10.42 0.79 -16.02
C THR A 9 -9.16 0.95 -16.87
N GLU A 10 -8.66 2.16 -17.05
CA GLU A 10 -7.38 2.39 -17.71
C GLU A 10 -6.18 2.31 -16.75
N LEU A 11 -6.39 1.80 -15.52
CA LEU A 11 -5.34 1.68 -14.51
C LEU A 11 -4.48 0.44 -14.78
N GLN A 12 -3.17 0.63 -14.81
CA GLN A 12 -2.17 -0.42 -14.85
C GLN A 12 -1.61 -0.63 -13.44
N VAL A 13 -1.99 -1.73 -12.79
CA VAL A 13 -1.61 -2.03 -11.40
C VAL A 13 -0.59 -3.15 -11.33
N SER A 14 0.32 -3.12 -10.37
CA SER A 14 1.23 -4.21 -10.04
C SER A 14 0.46 -5.48 -9.70
N LEU A 15 0.98 -6.65 -10.08
CA LEU A 15 0.32 -7.93 -9.76
C LEU A 15 0.21 -8.20 -8.26
N LEU A 16 1.10 -7.59 -7.47
CA LEU A 16 1.03 -7.55 -6.01
C LEU A 16 0.68 -6.13 -5.56
N GLY A 17 -0.20 -6.02 -4.56
CA GLY A 17 -0.52 -4.78 -3.86
C GLY A 17 0.01 -4.78 -2.43
N ALA A 18 0.10 -3.61 -1.82
CA ALA A 18 0.44 -3.45 -0.40
C ALA A 18 -0.84 -3.22 0.42
N GLY A 19 -1.16 -4.14 1.32
CA GLY A 19 -2.25 -3.99 2.28
C GLY A 19 -1.81 -3.15 3.48
N LEU A 20 -2.61 -2.17 3.87
CA LEU A 20 -2.23 -1.18 4.89
C LEU A 20 -2.93 -1.39 6.25
N SER A 21 -3.60 -2.53 6.48
CA SER A 21 -4.33 -2.78 7.73
C SER A 21 -3.42 -2.77 8.97
N GLU A 22 -2.20 -3.31 8.88
CA GLU A 22 -1.26 -3.31 10.01
C GLU A 22 -0.67 -1.93 10.29
N ILE A 23 -0.56 -1.06 9.28
CA ILE A 23 -0.20 0.35 9.53
C ILE A 23 -1.29 1.00 10.38
N GLY A 24 -2.56 0.79 10.04
CA GLY A 24 -3.67 1.34 10.83
C GLY A 24 -3.80 0.69 12.20
N ASN A 25 -3.63 -0.63 12.32
CA ASN A 25 -3.91 -1.36 13.56
C ASN A 25 -2.75 -1.39 14.57
N GLN A 26 -1.50 -1.36 14.12
CA GLN A 26 -0.33 -1.58 14.97
C GLN A 26 0.50 -0.32 15.20
N LEU A 27 0.52 0.60 14.23
CA LEU A 27 1.35 1.80 14.29
C LEU A 27 0.54 2.98 14.77
N THR A 28 1.20 3.88 15.50
CA THR A 28 0.63 5.16 15.92
C THR A 28 1.19 6.32 15.10
N LYS A 29 0.65 7.53 15.30
CA LYS A 29 1.20 8.75 14.69
C LYS A 29 2.66 9.01 15.07
N ALA A 30 3.15 8.46 16.20
CA ALA A 30 4.55 8.54 16.57
C ALA A 30 5.46 7.66 15.68
N ASP A 31 4.89 6.64 15.03
CA ASP A 31 5.60 5.65 14.22
C ASP A 31 5.57 5.98 12.71
N ILE A 32 5.33 7.26 12.37
CA ILE A 32 5.19 7.72 10.97
C ILE A 32 6.42 7.40 10.11
N GLU A 33 7.61 7.40 10.71
CA GLU A 33 8.85 7.02 10.03
C GLU A 33 8.86 5.53 9.67
N GLN A 34 8.36 4.66 10.54
CA GLN A 34 8.23 3.23 10.25
C GLN A 34 7.20 2.98 9.15
N ALA A 35 6.05 3.66 9.21
CA ALA A 35 5.05 3.59 8.14
C ALA A 35 5.64 4.05 6.79
N SER A 36 6.42 5.14 6.82
CA SER A 36 7.11 5.68 5.64
C SER A 36 8.12 4.69 5.06
N GLN A 37 8.91 4.03 5.91
CA GLN A 37 9.86 3.00 5.47
C GLN A 37 9.17 1.82 4.76
N VAL A 38 8.05 1.33 5.31
CA VAL A 38 7.28 0.24 4.71
C VAL A 38 6.70 0.66 3.34
N LEU A 39 6.07 1.84 3.28
CA LEU A 39 5.48 2.35 2.04
C LEU A 39 6.55 2.61 0.97
N ASN A 40 7.67 3.25 1.34
CA ASN A 40 8.77 3.51 0.41
C ASN A 40 9.39 2.21 -0.10
N ALA A 41 9.62 1.21 0.75
CA ALA A 41 10.11 -0.09 0.30
C ALA A 41 9.17 -0.78 -0.70
N ALA A 42 7.85 -0.67 -0.51
CA ALA A 42 6.87 -1.19 -1.46
C ALA A 42 6.94 -0.45 -2.81
N LEU A 43 7.01 0.88 -2.78
CA LEU A 43 7.10 1.73 -3.95
C LEU A 43 8.42 1.51 -4.72
N ASP A 44 9.55 1.43 -4.03
CA ASP A 44 10.87 1.15 -4.62
C ASP A 44 10.92 -0.26 -5.23
N GLY A 45 10.18 -1.21 -4.65
CA GLY A 45 9.95 -2.54 -5.22
C GLY A 45 9.06 -2.56 -6.48
N GLY A 46 8.44 -1.42 -6.80
CA GLY A 46 7.57 -1.23 -7.96
C GLY A 46 6.11 -1.58 -7.73
N ILE A 47 5.66 -1.74 -6.48
CA ILE A 47 4.23 -1.84 -6.15
C ILE A 47 3.60 -0.47 -6.37
N ASN A 48 2.45 -0.42 -7.05
CA ASN A 48 1.70 0.82 -7.27
C ASN A 48 0.22 0.69 -6.90
N PHE A 49 -0.18 -0.40 -6.24
CA PHE A 49 -1.53 -0.64 -5.78
C PHE A 49 -1.55 -0.78 -4.26
N LEU A 50 -2.16 0.19 -3.58
CA LEU A 50 -2.23 0.28 -2.13
C LEU A 50 -3.67 0.05 -1.67
N ASP A 51 -3.88 -0.91 -0.77
CA ASP A 51 -5.19 -1.28 -0.23
C ASP A 51 -5.39 -0.71 1.17
N THR A 52 -6.49 0.01 1.38
CA THR A 52 -6.85 0.61 2.66
C THR A 52 -8.36 0.65 2.84
N ALA A 53 -8.83 0.88 4.06
CA ALA A 53 -10.23 1.03 4.39
C ALA A 53 -10.43 1.96 5.60
N ALA A 54 -11.60 2.60 5.67
CA ALA A 54 -11.93 3.52 6.77
C ALA A 54 -12.00 2.84 8.15
N CYS A 55 -12.11 1.52 8.21
CA CYS A 55 -12.10 0.75 9.46
C CYS A 55 -10.70 0.31 9.92
N TYR A 56 -9.65 0.61 9.16
CA TYR A 56 -8.27 0.24 9.50
C TYR A 56 -7.64 1.31 10.41
N GLY A 57 -7.98 1.28 11.69
CA GLY A 57 -7.27 1.99 12.75
C GLY A 57 -7.04 3.50 12.51
N ILE A 58 -5.82 3.98 12.81
CA ILE A 58 -5.53 5.37 13.27
C ILE A 58 -4.83 6.32 12.31
#